data_AF-A0A6N8EFR3-F1
#
_entry.id   AF-A0A6N8EFR3-F1
#
_cell.length_a   1.000
_cell.length_b   1.000
_cell.length_c   1.000
_cell.angle_alpha   90.00
_cell.angle_beta   90.00
_cell.angle_gamma   90.00
#
_symmetry.space_group_name_H-M   'P 1'
#
loop_
_entity.id
_entity.type
_entity.pdbx_description
1 polymer ?
#
loop_
_entity_poly.entity_id
_entity_poly.type
_entity_poly.pdbx_seq_one_letter_code
_entity_poly.pdbx_strand_id
1 'polypeptide(L)' 'MDQILLALIDAEYTRHPFYGSRRLVVFLNGQGHGVNRKRVQRLMRILGLAGMAP' A
#
# COMPACT_ATOMS: atom_id res chain seq x y z
N MET A 1 4.56 4.77 -13.71
CA MET A 1 3.17 4.27 -13.88
C MET A 1 2.80 3.53 -12.61
N ASP A 2 2.34 4.26 -11.59
CA ASP A 2 2.07 3.70 -10.25
C ASP A 2 0.64 4.00 -9.76
N GLN A 3 -0.19 4.62 -10.61
CA GLN A 3 -1.57 5.03 -10.28
C GLN A 3 -2.45 3.84 -9.87
N ILE A 4 -2.32 2.69 -10.52
CA ILE A 4 -3.06 1.47 -10.16
C ILE A 4 -2.67 1.00 -8.75
N LEU A 5 -1.37 0.99 -8.43
CA LEU A 5 -0.89 0.56 -7.11
C LEU A 5 -1.31 1.54 -6.00
N LEU A 6 -1.31 2.85 -6.29
CA LEU A 6 -1.80 3.85 -5.34
C LEU A 6 -3.29 3.65 -5.04
N ALA A 7 -4.13 3.48 -6.06
CA ALA A 7 -5.55 3.24 -5.88
C ALA A 7 -5.84 1.93 -5.12
N LEU A 8 -5.09 0.86 -5.40
CA LEU A 8 -5.21 -0.41 -4.70
C LEU A 8 -4.79 -0.32 -3.23
N ILE A 9 -3.69 0.40 -2.95
CA ILE A 9 -3.25 0.63 -1.57
C ILE A 9 -4.27 1.47 -0.83
N ASP A 10 -4.76 2.55 -1.43
CA ASP A 10 -5.75 3.44 -0.84
C ASP A 10 -7.04 2.67 -0.50
N ALA A 11 -7.60 1.94 -1.47
CA ALA A 11 -8.81 1.14 -1.26
C ALA A 11 -8.65 0.01 -0.23
N GLU A 12 -7.47 -0.61 -0.15
CA GLU A 12 -7.18 -1.64 0.85
C GLU A 12 -6.95 -1.03 2.24
N TYR A 13 -6.32 0.15 2.31
CA TYR A 13 -6.09 0.86 3.55
C TYR A 13 -7.39 1.47 4.11
N THR A 14 -8.31 1.95 3.27
CA THR A 14 -9.65 2.37 3.70
C THR A 14 -10.45 1.20 4.26
N ARG A 15 -10.34 0.00 3.66
CA ARG A 15 -11.00 -1.21 4.17
C ARG A 15 -10.35 -1.73 5.45
N HIS A 16 -9.03 -1.61 5.56
CA HIS A 16 -8.25 -2.11 6.69
C HIS A 16 -7.22 -1.06 7.14
N PRO A 17 -7.61 -0.05 7.94
CA PRO A 17 -6.73 1.08 8.30
C PRO A 17 -5.50 0.70 9.13
N PHE A 18 -5.39 -0.56 9.57
CA PHE A 18 -4.23 -1.10 10.29
C PHE A 18 -3.25 -1.85 9.39
N TYR A 19 -3.48 -1.89 8.07
CA TYR A 19 -2.63 -2.64 7.14
C TYR A 19 -1.37 -1.85 6.82
N GLY A 20 -0.31 -2.17 7.55
CA GLY A 20 1.03 -1.68 7.24
C GLY A 20 1.60 -2.28 5.95
N SER A 21 2.75 -1.75 5.53
CA SER A 21 3.49 -2.16 4.32
C SER A 21 3.67 -3.66 4.12
N ARG A 22 3.72 -4.47 5.19
CA ARG A 22 3.91 -5.92 5.10
C ARG A 22 2.66 -6.64 4.55
N ARG A 23 1.46 -6.25 4.98
CA ARG A 23 0.20 -6.86 4.50
C ARG A 23 -0.14 -6.38 3.09
N LEU A 24 0.08 -5.09 2.81
CA LEU A 24 -0.13 -4.53 1.47
C LEU A 24 0.75 -5.18 0.40
N VAL A 25 1.99 -5.56 0.72
CA VAL A 25 2.84 -6.35 -0.20
C VAL A 25 2.19 -7.68 -0.55
N VAL A 26 1.69 -8.42 0.45
CA VAL A 26 1.03 -9.72 0.23
C VAL A 26 -0.22 -9.54 -0.64
N PHE A 27 -1.04 -8.53 -0.34
CA PHE A 27 -2.24 -8.22 -1.11
C PHE A 27 -1.91 -7.90 -2.58
N LEU A 28 -0.97 -6.99 -2.82
CA LEU A 28 -0.59 -6.59 -4.17
C LEU A 28 0.09 -7.72 -4.96
N ASN A 29 0.86 -8.58 -4.27
CA ASN A 29 1.44 -9.77 -4.89
C ASN A 29 0.38 -10.83 -5.20
N GLY A 30 -0.64 -10.98 -4.36
CA GLY A 30 -1.80 -11.83 -4.64
C GLY A 30 -2.58 -11.39 -5.87
N GLN A 31 -2.52 -10.10 -6.22
CA GLN A 31 -3.08 -9.53 -7.45
C GLN A 31 -2.12 -9.56 -8.66
N GLY A 32 -0.93 -10.16 -8.51
CA GLY A 32 0.04 -10.32 -9.61
C GLY A 32 0.95 -9.11 -9.87
N HIS A 33 0.96 -8.10 -9.00
CA HIS A 33 1.77 -6.90 -9.23
C HIS A 33 3.26 -7.02 -8.88
N GLY A 34 3.69 -8.13 -8.25
CA GLY A 34 5.11 -8.41 -7.98
C GLY A 34 5.87 -7.27 -7.29
N VAL A 35 5.26 -6.63 -6.29
CA VAL A 35 5.82 -5.46 -5.61
C VAL A 35 6.63 -5.83 -4.38
N ASN A 36 7.69 -5.06 -4.15
CA ASN A 36 8.53 -5.18 -2.96
C ASN A 36 8.10 -4.21 -1.85
N ARG A 37 8.43 -4.55 -0.59
CA ARG A 37 8.13 -3.73 0.59
C ARG A 37 8.62 -2.27 0.47
N LYS A 38 9.80 -2.05 -0.11
CA LYS A 38 10.35 -0.69 -0.34
C LYS A 38 9.45 0.14 -1.25
N ARG A 39 8.84 -0.47 -2.28
CA ARG A 39 7.93 0.21 -3.20
C ARG A 39 6.63 0.56 -2.48
N VAL A 40 6.05 -0.40 -1.75
CA VAL A 40 4.83 -0.17 -0.96
C VAL A 40 5.02 0.92 0.09
N GLN A 41 6.15 0.94 0.83
CA GLN A 41 6.45 2.02 1.77
C GLN A 41 6.52 3.39 1.09
N ARG A 42 7.11 3.48 -0.11
CA ARG A 42 7.14 4.74 -0.87
C ARG A 42 5.74 5.18 -1.27
N LEU A 43 4.92 4.27 -1.76
CA LEU A 43 3.54 4.54 -2.15
C LEU A 43 2.67 4.96 -0.95
N MET A 44 2.82 4.32 0.21
CA MET A 44 2.15 4.74 1.45
C MET A 44 2.58 6.13 1.92
N ARG A 45 3.86 6.51 1.75
CA ARG A 45 4.32 7.89 2.02
C ARG A 45 3.70 8.89 1.05
N ILE A 46 3.59 8.53 -0.23
CA ILE A 46 2.94 9.37 -1.26
C ILE A 46 1.46 9.59 -0.93
N LEU A 47 0.77 8.56 -0.46
CA LEU A 47 -0.63 8.65 0.00
C LEU A 47 -0.81 9.40 1.33
N GLY A 48 0.27 9.86 1.98
CA GLY A 48 0.19 10.53 3.29
C GLY A 48 -0.13 9.59 4.46
N LEU A 49 -0.29 8.29 4.21
CA LEU A 49 -0.59 7.26 5.23
C LEU A 49 0.56 7.02 6.21
N ALA A 50 1.77 7.51 5.88
CA ALA A 50 2.93 7.42 6.77
C ALA A 50 2.86 8.37 7.99
N GLY A 51 1.90 9.31 8.02
CA GLY A 51 1.70 10.26 9.12
C GLY A 51 0.44 10.03 9.97
N MET A 52 -0.41 9.07 9.61
CA MET A 52 -1.61 8.69 10.39
C MET A 52 -1.35 7.47 11.27
N ALA A 53 -0.24 7.51 12.01
CA ALA A 53 -0.05 6.67 13.18
C ALA A 53 0.13 7.62 14.37
N PRO A 54 -0.81 7.66 15.34
CA PRO A 54 -0.64 8.44 16.56
C PRO A 54 0.56 7.97 17.39
#